data_AF-A0A212J1H6-F1
#
_entry.id   AF-A0A212J1H6-F1
#
_cell.length_a   1.000
_cell.length_b   1.000
_cell.length_c   1.000
_cell.angle_alpha   90.00
_cell.angle_beta   90.00
_cell.angle_gamma   90.00
#
_symmetry.space_group_name_H-M   'P 1'
#
loop_
_entity.id
_entity.type
_entity.pdbx_description
1 polymer ?
#
loop_
_entity_poly.entity_id
_entity_poly.type
_entity_poly.pdbx_seq_one_letter_code
_entity_poly.pdbx_strand_id
1 'polypeptide(L)'
;MENAKKQRIAKHDGRVQFLAHREVISEKLALGYNNRKIHECLVQEYDATMSYHTFCFWMRHFNQQQQPEKAAIKNTTVLPVITTGAPQGKFMRPENVDPKNLF
;
A
#
# COMPACT_ATOMS: atom_id res chain seq x y z
N MET A 1 -18.08 36.04 19.07
CA MET A 1 -16.75 35.57 18.62
C MET A 1 -16.90 34.11 18.22
N GLU A 2 -17.02 33.87 16.92
CA GLU A 2 -17.29 32.56 16.33
C GLU A 2 -16.02 31.71 16.38
N ASN A 3 -16.04 30.63 17.17
CA ASN A 3 -14.96 29.66 17.20
C ASN A 3 -15.01 28.87 15.89
N ALA A 4 -14.28 29.33 14.87
CA ALA A 4 -14.00 28.58 13.65
C ALA A 4 -13.20 27.32 14.02
N LYS A 5 -13.93 26.26 14.43
CA LYS A 5 -13.39 24.93 14.63
C LYS A 5 -12.73 24.53 13.33
N LYS A 6 -11.39 24.47 13.35
CA LYS A 6 -10.53 24.01 12.26
C LYS A 6 -10.99 22.59 11.88
N GLN A 7 -11.92 22.49 10.93
CA GLN A 7 -12.43 21.21 10.48
C GLN A 7 -11.24 20.47 9.85
N ARG A 8 -10.81 19.38 10.47
CA ARG A 8 -9.92 18.42 9.79
C ARG A 8 -10.71 17.92 8.59
N ILE A 9 -10.42 18.45 7.40
CA ILE A 9 -10.88 17.90 6.14
C ILE A 9 -10.58 16.42 6.21
N ALA A 10 -11.64 15.61 6.22
CA ALA A 10 -11.54 14.20 6.51
C ALA A 10 -10.58 13.58 5.49
N LYS A 11 -9.63 12.77 5.94
CA LYS A 11 -8.68 12.04 5.08
C LYS A 11 -9.37 11.14 4.01
N HIS A 12 -10.70 11.06 4.02
CA HIS A 12 -11.53 10.26 3.14
C HIS A 12 -12.12 11.00 1.93
N ASP A 13 -12.01 12.33 1.82
CA ASP A 13 -12.65 13.09 0.72
C ASP A 13 -12.17 12.66 -0.67
N GLY A 14 -10.86 12.45 -0.83
CA GLY A 14 -10.31 12.06 -2.13
C GLY A 14 -10.82 10.70 -2.62
N ARG A 15 -11.09 9.76 -1.71
CA ARG A 15 -11.67 8.45 -2.08
C ARG A 15 -13.13 8.60 -2.46
N VAL A 16 -13.90 9.36 -1.67
CA VAL A 16 -15.33 9.57 -1.90
C VAL A 16 -15.54 10.27 -3.24
N GLN A 17 -14.78 11.33 -3.53
CA GLN A 17 -14.81 12.02 -4.82
C GLN A 17 -14.40 11.09 -5.97
N PHE A 18 -13.36 10.28 -5.80
CA PHE A 18 -12.96 9.33 -6.84
C PHE A 18 -14.06 8.32 -7.17
N LEU A 19 -14.74 7.81 -6.14
CA LEU A 19 -15.87 6.89 -6.32
C LEU A 19 -17.09 7.59 -6.93
N ALA A 20 -17.35 8.84 -6.56
CA ALA A 20 -18.44 9.63 -7.11
C ALA A 20 -18.31 9.82 -8.64
N HIS A 21 -17.08 9.94 -9.14
CA HIS A 21 -16.81 10.12 -10.57
C HIS A 21 -16.27 8.86 -11.26
N ARG A 22 -16.42 7.69 -10.64
CA ARG A 22 -15.89 6.42 -11.16
C ARG A 22 -16.41 6.12 -12.58
N GLU A 23 -17.68 6.39 -12.83
CA GLU A 23 -18.32 6.13 -14.12
C GLU A 23 -17.68 6.99 -15.23
N VAL A 24 -17.58 8.29 -15.00
CA VAL A 24 -16.89 9.23 -15.89
C VAL A 24 -15.45 8.83 -16.15
N ILE A 25 -14.72 8.43 -15.10
CA ILE A 25 -13.34 7.94 -15.23
C ILE A 25 -13.30 6.71 -16.14
N SER A 26 -14.23 5.75 -15.96
CA SER A 26 -14.27 4.53 -16.78
C SER A 26 -14.61 4.81 -18.24
N GLU A 27 -15.52 5.75 -18.52
CA GLU A 27 -15.88 6.17 -19.88
C GLU A 27 -14.68 6.83 -20.57
N LYS A 28 -14.04 7.80 -19.91
CA LYS A 28 -12.86 8.48 -20.47
C LYS A 28 -11.69 7.52 -20.66
N LEU A 29 -11.53 6.53 -19.77
CA LEU A 29 -10.54 5.47 -19.91
C LEU A 29 -10.83 4.57 -21.13
N ALA A 30 -12.10 4.19 -21.35
CA ALA A 30 -12.52 3.43 -22.53
C ALA A 30 -12.29 4.20 -23.83
N LEU A 31 -12.41 5.53 -23.80
CA LEU A 31 -12.08 6.41 -24.91
C LEU A 31 -10.56 6.60 -25.13
N GLY A 32 -9.71 6.00 -24.28
CA GLY A 32 -8.25 6.06 -24.41
C GLY A 32 -7.61 7.35 -23.88
N TYR A 33 -8.30 8.07 -22.98
CA TYR A 33 -7.73 9.30 -22.39
C TYR A 33 -6.59 8.97 -21.42
N ASN A 34 -5.55 9.80 -21.43
CA ASN A 34 -4.47 9.72 -20.46
C ASN A 34 -4.94 10.15 -19.06
N ASN A 35 -4.41 9.52 -18.01
CA ASN A 35 -4.73 9.82 -16.60
C ASN A 35 -4.68 11.32 -16.25
N ARG A 36 -3.72 12.06 -16.81
CA ARG A 36 -3.62 13.52 -16.61
C ARG A 36 -4.82 14.27 -17.18
N LYS A 37 -5.25 13.93 -18.40
CA LYS A 37 -6.42 14.55 -19.04
C LYS A 37 -7.71 14.19 -18.30
N ILE A 38 -7.81 12.94 -17.81
CA ILE A 38 -8.94 12.52 -17.01
C ILE A 38 -9.03 13.35 -15.72
N HIS A 39 -7.91 13.55 -15.01
CA HIS A 39 -7.87 14.38 -13.82
C HIS A 39 -8.20 15.85 -14.12
N GLU A 40 -7.64 16.43 -15.19
CA GLU A 40 -7.94 17.80 -15.61
C GLU A 40 -9.44 17.98 -15.92
N CYS A 41 -10.06 17.02 -16.64
CA CYS A 41 -11.52 17.01 -16.86
C CYS A 41 -12.30 16.90 -15.54
N LEU A 42 -11.87 16.08 -14.59
CA LEU A 42 -12.57 15.95 -13.30
C LEU A 42 -12.53 17.24 -12.49
N VAL A 43 -11.40 17.95 -12.51
CA VAL A 43 -11.26 19.24 -11.81
C VAL A 43 -12.09 20.33 -12.50
N GLN A 44 -12.13 20.33 -13.84
CA GLN A 44 -12.81 21.39 -14.61
C GLN A 44 -14.33 21.19 -14.74
N GLU A 45 -14.78 19.96 -15.02
CA GLU A 45 -16.18 19.66 -15.32
C GLU A 45 -16.97 19.22 -14.09
N TYR A 46 -16.30 18.64 -13.08
CA TYR A 46 -16.95 18.00 -11.92
C TYR A 46 -16.51 18.59 -10.58
N ASP A 47 -15.76 19.68 -10.58
CA ASP A 47 -15.24 20.38 -9.39
C ASP A 47 -14.52 19.45 -8.40
N ALA A 48 -13.78 18.47 -8.94
CA ALA A 48 -13.02 17.55 -8.11
C ALA A 48 -11.89 18.30 -7.39
N THR A 49 -11.91 18.29 -6.06
CA THR A 49 -10.88 18.95 -5.24
C THR A 49 -9.69 18.05 -4.91
N MET A 50 -9.73 16.79 -5.35
CA MET A 50 -8.64 15.83 -5.13
C MET A 50 -7.37 16.22 -5.90
N SER A 51 -6.22 16.05 -5.25
CA SER A 51 -4.92 16.24 -5.90
C SER A 51 -4.67 15.17 -6.98
N TYR A 52 -3.86 15.49 -7.99
CA TYR A 52 -3.47 14.53 -9.03
C TYR A 52 -2.78 13.28 -8.47
N HIS A 53 -1.97 13.43 -7.41
CA HIS A 53 -1.34 12.31 -6.73
C HIS A 53 -2.37 11.36 -6.09
N THR A 54 -3.38 11.92 -5.43
CA THR A 54 -4.49 11.16 -4.85
C THR A 54 -5.28 10.44 -5.94
N PHE A 55 -5.55 11.11 -7.07
CA PHE A 55 -6.19 10.50 -8.24
C PHE A 55 -5.39 9.30 -8.77
N CYS A 56 -4.07 9.47 -8.98
CA CYS A 56 -3.20 8.40 -9.48
C CYS A 56 -3.14 7.21 -8.52
N PHE A 57 -3.09 7.47 -7.22
CA PHE A 57 -3.14 6.43 -6.19
C PHE A 57 -4.40 5.58 -6.33
N TRP A 58 -5.58 6.20 -6.44
CA TRP A 58 -6.84 5.48 -6.60
C TRP A 58 -6.99 4.82 -7.97
N MET A 59 -6.50 5.44 -9.05
CA MET A 59 -6.45 4.81 -10.38
C MET A 59 -5.64 3.51 -10.38
N ARG A 60 -4.52 3.46 -9.66
CA ARG A 60 -3.73 2.23 -9.53
C ARG A 60 -4.54 1.11 -8.87
N HIS A 61 -5.25 1.41 -7.79
CA HIS A 61 -6.13 0.46 -7.13
C HIS A 61 -7.31 0.05 -8.01
N PHE A 62 -7.88 0.98 -8.77
CA PHE A 62 -8.97 0.74 -9.69
C PHE A 62 -8.58 -0.25 -10.80
N ASN A 63 -7.41 -0.04 -11.41
CA ASN A 63 -6.88 -0.94 -12.46
C ASN A 63 -6.54 -2.34 -11.92
N GLN A 64 -6.07 -2.43 -10.67
CA GLN A 64 -5.81 -3.72 -10.01
C GLN A 64 -7.11 -4.51 -9.75
N GLN A 65 -8.22 -3.83 -9.47
CA GLN A 65 -9.52 -4.47 -9.26
C GLN A 65 -10.20 -4.91 -10.56
N GLN A 66 -9.87 -4.27 -11.70
CA GLN A 66 -10.41 -4.64 -13.01
C GLN A 66 -9.68 -5.82 -13.66
N GLN A 67 -8.48 -6.17 -13.21
CA GLN A 67 -7.82 -7.40 -13.60
C GLN A 67 -8.46 -8.52 -12.76
N PRO A 68 -9.33 -9.39 -13.32
CA PRO A 68 -9.66 -10.63 -12.63
C PRO A 68 -8.34 -11.35 -12.39
N GLU A 69 -8.12 -11.79 -11.16
CA GLU A 69 -7.02 -12.63 -10.74
C GLU A 69 -6.43 -13.46 -11.91
N LYS A 70 -5.28 -13.04 -12.44
CA LYS A 70 -4.22 -14.04 -12.59
C LYS A 70 -3.87 -14.42 -11.17
N ALA A 71 -4.63 -15.40 -10.68
CA ALA A 71 -4.61 -15.90 -9.33
C ALA A 71 -3.17 -16.00 -8.85
N ALA A 72 -2.89 -15.18 -7.85
CA ALA A 72 -2.07 -15.49 -6.71
C ALA A 72 -1.28 -16.82 -6.84
N ILE A 73 -0.05 -16.75 -7.38
CA ILE A 73 1.02 -17.51 -6.74
C ILE A 73 1.22 -16.80 -5.41
N LYS A 74 0.37 -17.16 -4.45
CA LYS A 74 0.64 -16.97 -3.04
C LYS A 74 1.94 -17.72 -2.85
N ASN A 75 3.08 -17.03 -2.86
CA ASN A 75 4.28 -17.60 -2.29
C ASN A 75 3.87 -17.93 -0.87
N THR A 76 3.67 -19.24 -0.68
CA THR A 76 3.32 -19.91 0.54
C THR A 76 3.96 -19.16 1.67
N THR A 77 3.13 -18.74 2.62
CA THR A 77 3.53 -18.34 3.96
C THR A 77 4.79 -19.09 4.31
N VAL A 78 5.93 -18.39 4.34
CA VAL A 78 7.12 -18.89 4.99
C VAL A 78 6.71 -18.98 6.46
N LEU A 79 6.20 -20.15 6.85
CA LEU A 79 6.29 -20.58 8.23
C LEU A 79 7.74 -20.33 8.63
N PRO A 80 8.03 -19.79 9.82
CA PRO A 80 9.39 -19.84 10.32
C PRO A 80 9.74 -21.32 10.37
N VAL A 81 10.58 -21.75 9.42
CA VAL A 81 11.27 -23.03 9.53
C VAL A 81 12.07 -22.89 10.81
N ILE A 82 11.58 -23.53 11.86
CA ILE A 82 12.39 -23.83 13.03
C ILE A 82 13.45 -24.78 12.50
N THR A 83 14.60 -24.24 12.12
CA THR A 83 15.80 -25.02 11.84
C THR A 83 16.24 -25.62 13.17
N THR A 84 15.70 -26.78 13.50
CA THR A 84 16.36 -27.70 14.44
C THR A 84 17.67 -28.15 13.78
N GLY A 85 18.75 -27.45 14.10
CA GLY A 85 20.05 -27.75 13.52
C GLY A 85 21.15 -26.74 13.80
N ALA A 86 21.21 -26.17 15.01
CA ALA A 86 22.43 -25.53 15.50
C ALA A 86 22.99 -26.41 16.63
N PRO A 87 24.22 -26.96 16.53
CA PRO A 87 24.84 -27.54 17.70
C PRO A 87 24.94 -26.43 18.74
N GLN A 88 24.33 -26.65 19.89
CA GLN A 88 24.48 -25.77 21.04
C GLN A 88 25.94 -25.85 21.49
N GLY A 89 26.80 -25.05 20.87
CA GLY A 89 28.10 -24.74 21.41
C GLY A 89 27.85 -24.09 22.77
N LYS A 90 28.04 -24.87 23.83
CA LYS A 90 28.01 -24.37 25.20
C LYS A 90 29.03 -23.25 25.26
N PHE A 91 28.58 -21.99 25.32
CA PHE A 91 29.43 -20.90 25.76
C PHE A 91 29.75 -21.21 27.22
N MET A 92 30.86 -21.92 27.46
CA MET A 92 31.28 -22.27 28.81
C MET A 92 31.75 -21.00 29.50
N ARG A 93 31.22 -20.76 30.70
CA ARG A 93 31.75 -19.71 31.56
C ARG A 93 33.23 -20.02 31.86
N PRO A 94 34.10 -19.00 31.94
CA PRO A 94 35.56 -19.17 32.05
C PRO A 94 36.01 -19.97 33.28
N GLU A 95 35.13 -20.14 34.27
CA GLU A 95 35.33 -20.94 35.47
C GLU A 95 35.27 -22.47 35.25
N ASN A 96 34.85 -22.95 34.07
CA ASN A 96 34.73 -24.38 33.77
C ASN A 96 35.64 -24.84 32.60
N VAL A 97 36.66 -24.06 32.25
CA VAL A 97 37.65 -24.49 31.24
C VAL A 97 38.77 -25.26 31.96
N ASP A 98 38.88 -26.56 31.67
CA ASP A 98 39.95 -27.41 32.19
C ASP A 98 41.29 -27.00 31.54
N PRO A 99 42.31 -26.56 32.30
CA PRO A 99 43.57 -26.05 31.75
C PRO A 99 44.38 -27.09 30.98
N LYS A 100 44.02 -28.38 31.03
CA LYS A 100 44.70 -29.43 30.26
C LYS A 100 44.42 -29.40 28.76
N ASN A 101 43.39 -28.70 28.31
CA ASN A 101 43.03 -28.59 26.88
C ASN A 101 43.52 -27.27 26.25
N LEU A 102 44.47 -26.59 26.88
CA LEU A 102 44.93 -25.26 26.50
C LEU A 102 46.38 -25.25 26.00
N PHE A 103 46.81 -26.26 25.24
CA PHE A 103 48.03 -26.23 24.41
C PHE A 103 47.88 -27.12 23.19
#